data_AF-A0A957H2T3-F1
#
_entry.id   AF-A0A957H2T3-F1
#
_cell.length_a   1.000
_cell.length_b   1.000
_cell.length_c   1.000
_cell.angle_alpha   90.00
_cell.angle_beta   90.00
_cell.angle_gamma   90.00
#
_symmetry.space_group_name_H-M   'P 1'
#
loop_
_entity.id
_entity.type
_entity.pdbx_description
1 polymer ?
#
loop_
_entity_poly.entity_id
_entity_poly.type
_entity_poly.pdbx_seq_one_letter_code
_entity_poly.pdbx_strand_id
1 'polypeptide(L)'
;MAVQIVIEVPIDSDGDGVNDYEDAFPNDPTRAVSCEPGFYGAFTCQPAPVGTYVPTAGALVATPCPVGRFSDVEGAVACQPAQPGYFVDFVGAAAPIACSPGTYQSNSGQNSCTLADPGYFVATAAAIAQTACPAGYISAAGAIECYRINTAPTAVPGGPYLAAVNETILLDGSASTDPEGDTLTESWTALDGSVNGNAYTAGAEAGIYDVCLTVNDGDLDSETVCTMVVVYDPGAGFVTGGGWINSPAGAYTADPHLTGKATFGFVARYKKGANVPDGSTNFQFQVGDLHFESTSYDWLVVAGSSAQFKGEGTINGSGSYQFMIWAGDGSPDTFRIRIWGEGGTIYDNGSQQSLGGGSVVVHSK
;
A
#
# COMPACT_ATOMS: atom_id res chain seq x y z
N MET A 1 73.90 27.89 -54.08
CA MET A 1 74.22 28.79 -52.95
C MET A 1 72.99 29.65 -52.71
N ALA A 2 72.22 29.36 -51.66
CA ALA A 2 71.15 30.24 -51.24
C ALA A 2 71.78 31.41 -50.48
N VAL A 3 71.56 32.64 -50.96
CA VAL A 3 71.97 33.85 -50.26
C VAL A 3 71.02 34.01 -49.08
N GLN A 4 71.52 33.76 -47.88
CA GLN A 4 70.82 34.03 -46.64
C GLN A 4 70.92 35.54 -46.39
N ILE A 5 69.86 36.28 -46.74
CA ILE A 5 69.73 37.69 -46.40
C ILE A 5 69.42 37.73 -44.90
N VAL A 6 70.43 38.03 -44.08
CA VAL A 6 70.23 38.38 -42.67
C VAL A 6 69.75 39.83 -42.67
N ILE A 7 68.49 40.04 -42.31
CA ILE A 7 67.95 41.38 -42.08
C ILE A 7 68.43 41.77 -40.68
N GLU A 8 69.50 42.56 -40.58
CA GLU A 8 69.95 43.10 -39.30
C GLU A 8 68.96 44.17 -38.84
N VAL A 9 68.29 43.94 -37.71
CA VAL A 9 67.46 44.94 -37.04
C VAL A 9 68.41 45.96 -36.40
N PRO A 10 68.38 47.24 -36.80
CA PRO A 10 69.29 48.23 -36.22
C PRO A 10 68.94 48.46 -34.75
N ILE A 11 69.93 48.38 -33.84
CA ILE A 11 69.75 48.64 -32.40
C ILE A 11 68.80 47.59 -31.78
N ASP A 12 69.27 46.35 -31.74
CA ASP A 12 68.68 45.16 -31.12
C ASP A 12 69.77 44.58 -30.21
N SER A 13 69.69 44.87 -28.92
CA SER A 13 70.76 44.66 -27.94
C SER A 13 70.88 43.21 -27.45
N ASP A 14 69.80 42.43 -27.52
CA ASP A 14 69.79 41.02 -27.11
C ASP A 14 69.64 40.04 -28.30
N GLY A 15 69.35 40.54 -29.50
CA GLY A 15 69.34 39.79 -30.74
C GLY A 15 68.05 39.00 -30.97
N ASP A 16 66.94 39.42 -30.37
CA ASP A 16 65.66 38.72 -30.42
C ASP A 16 64.81 39.06 -31.66
N GLY A 17 65.28 40.03 -32.46
CA GLY A 17 64.67 40.46 -33.71
C GLY A 17 63.67 41.60 -33.55
N VAL A 18 63.56 42.21 -32.36
CA VAL A 18 62.80 43.44 -32.11
C VAL A 18 63.77 44.60 -31.82
N ASN A 19 63.42 45.81 -32.25
CA ASN A 19 64.25 46.99 -32.04
C ASN A 19 64.12 47.49 -30.59
N ASP A 20 65.23 47.86 -29.94
CA ASP A 20 65.29 48.31 -28.54
C ASP A 20 64.31 49.46 -28.18
N TYR A 21 63.85 50.26 -29.15
CA TYR A 21 62.86 51.32 -28.94
C TYR A 21 61.41 50.83 -28.94
N GLU A 22 61.14 49.68 -29.55
CA GLU A 22 59.82 49.02 -29.60
C GLU A 22 59.74 47.80 -28.66
N ASP A 23 60.89 47.40 -28.09
CA ASP A 23 61.05 46.28 -27.17
C ASP A 23 60.78 46.69 -25.71
N ALA A 24 59.87 45.97 -25.06
CA ALA A 24 59.57 46.17 -23.64
C ALA A 24 60.67 45.62 -22.71
N PHE A 25 61.56 44.75 -23.21
CA PHE A 25 62.68 44.13 -22.51
C PHE A 25 63.97 44.10 -23.38
N PRO A 26 64.61 45.26 -23.68
CA PRO A 26 65.75 45.38 -24.63
C PRO A 26 67.06 44.65 -24.26
N ASN A 27 67.06 43.79 -23.23
CA ASN A 27 68.24 43.03 -22.79
C ASN A 27 67.87 41.58 -22.43
N ASP A 28 66.68 41.11 -22.80
CA ASP A 28 66.18 39.75 -22.54
C ASP A 28 65.77 39.07 -23.87
N PRO A 29 66.64 38.22 -24.45
CA PRO A 29 66.41 37.64 -25.78
C PRO A 29 65.27 36.62 -25.83
N THR A 30 64.57 36.42 -24.71
CA THR A 30 63.49 35.45 -24.57
C THR A 30 62.11 36.09 -24.64
N ARG A 31 61.99 37.42 -24.65
CA ARG A 31 60.71 38.14 -24.73
C ARG A 31 60.90 39.61 -25.13
N ALA A 32 60.18 40.04 -26.16
CA ALA A 32 60.12 41.44 -26.60
C ALA A 32 58.88 42.22 -26.13
N VAL A 33 57.79 41.55 -25.72
CA VAL A 33 56.50 42.23 -25.41
C VAL A 33 56.02 41.99 -23.98
N SER A 34 55.50 43.04 -23.34
CA SER A 34 54.78 42.94 -22.07
C SER A 34 53.28 43.06 -22.32
N CYS A 35 52.58 41.91 -22.39
CA CYS A 35 51.15 41.89 -22.67
C CYS A 35 50.32 42.41 -21.49
N GLU A 36 49.23 43.14 -21.78
CA GLU A 36 48.26 43.55 -20.76
C GLU A 36 47.48 42.35 -20.19
N PRO A 37 46.86 42.47 -19.00
CA PRO A 37 45.99 41.42 -18.47
C PRO A 37 44.96 40.94 -19.51
N GLY A 38 44.73 39.64 -19.54
CA GLY A 38 43.91 38.98 -20.57
C GLY A 38 44.70 38.54 -21.80
N PHE A 39 45.94 38.99 -22.00
CA PHE A 39 46.80 38.58 -23.12
C PHE A 39 48.11 37.97 -22.62
N TYR A 40 48.66 37.02 -23.38
CA TYR A 40 49.92 36.34 -23.06
C TYR A 40 50.82 36.21 -24.30
N GLY A 41 52.12 36.08 -24.08
CA GLY A 41 53.09 35.81 -25.14
C GLY A 41 54.47 36.43 -24.88
N ALA A 42 55.47 35.95 -25.64
CA ALA A 42 56.86 36.42 -25.55
C ALA A 42 57.20 37.48 -26.61
N PHE A 43 56.75 37.30 -27.86
CA PHE A 43 57.07 38.21 -28.98
C PHE A 43 55.83 38.89 -29.58
N THR A 44 54.66 38.29 -29.39
CA THR A 44 53.37 38.85 -29.79
C THR A 44 52.32 38.48 -28.76
N CYS A 45 51.39 39.39 -28.49
CA CYS A 45 50.33 39.17 -27.52
C CYS A 45 49.14 38.45 -28.15
N GLN A 46 48.75 37.34 -27.55
CA GLN A 46 47.55 36.58 -27.91
C GLN A 46 46.53 36.65 -26.78
N PRO A 47 45.23 36.78 -27.07
CA PRO A 47 44.21 36.73 -26.03
C PRO A 47 44.21 35.35 -25.36
N ALA A 48 43.98 35.32 -24.05
CA ALA A 48 43.77 34.07 -23.33
C ALA A 48 42.60 33.30 -23.97
N PRO A 49 42.78 32.05 -24.44
CA PRO A 49 41.68 31.29 -25.03
C PRO A 49 40.59 30.97 -24.00
N VAL A 50 39.39 30.64 -24.48
CA VAL A 50 38.29 30.15 -23.62
C VAL A 50 38.76 29.02 -22.71
N GLY A 51 38.26 29.01 -21.47
CA GLY A 51 38.71 28.13 -20.41
C GLY A 51 40.03 28.52 -19.74
N THR A 52 40.67 29.63 -20.14
CA THR A 52 41.87 30.14 -19.49
C THR A 52 41.73 31.61 -19.09
N TYR A 53 42.64 32.12 -18.27
CA TYR A 53 42.71 33.53 -17.89
C TYR A 53 44.15 34.00 -17.68
N VAL A 54 44.35 35.32 -17.78
CA VAL A 54 45.63 35.98 -17.50
C VAL A 54 45.39 37.17 -16.55
N PRO A 55 45.69 37.04 -15.25
CA PRO A 55 45.32 38.04 -14.24
C PRO A 55 46.29 39.23 -14.16
N THR A 56 47.51 39.08 -14.66
CA THR A 56 48.59 40.07 -14.53
C THR A 56 49.28 40.31 -15.86
N ALA A 57 49.75 41.54 -16.07
CA ALA A 57 50.53 41.88 -17.26
C ALA A 57 51.86 41.10 -17.34
N GLY A 58 52.38 40.95 -18.56
CA GLY A 58 53.67 40.31 -18.86
C GLY A 58 53.67 38.79 -18.78
N ALA A 59 52.50 38.14 -18.72
CA ALA A 59 52.39 36.69 -18.66
C ALA A 59 52.84 36.02 -19.97
N LEU A 60 53.62 34.94 -19.85
CA LEU A 60 54.09 34.15 -20.99
C LEU A 60 53.14 33.04 -21.41
N VAL A 61 52.22 32.63 -20.53
CA VAL A 61 51.24 31.55 -20.74
C VAL A 61 49.90 31.93 -20.10
N ALA A 62 48.81 31.47 -20.71
CA ALA A 62 47.49 31.57 -20.10
C ALA A 62 47.29 30.48 -19.02
N THR A 63 46.62 30.82 -17.92
CA THR A 63 46.36 29.89 -16.81
C THR A 63 44.99 29.23 -17.01
N PRO A 64 44.87 27.89 -17.00
CA PRO A 64 43.57 27.22 -17.07
C PRO A 64 42.67 27.59 -15.89
N CYS A 65 41.36 27.72 -16.15
CA CYS A 65 40.38 27.93 -15.09
C CYS A 65 40.39 26.74 -14.11
N PRO A 66 40.43 26.98 -12.80
CA PRO A 66 40.36 25.90 -11.83
C PRO A 66 38.96 25.29 -11.81
N VAL A 67 38.85 24.05 -11.31
CA VAL A 67 37.58 23.35 -11.03
C VAL A 67 36.62 24.28 -10.27
N GLY A 68 35.34 24.23 -10.62
CA GLY A 68 34.31 25.15 -10.14
C GLY A 68 34.26 26.51 -10.86
N ARG A 69 35.20 26.79 -11.78
CA ARG A 69 35.23 28.04 -12.57
C ARG A 69 35.43 27.77 -14.06
N PHE A 70 34.95 28.68 -14.89
CA PHE A 70 35.06 28.62 -16.34
C PHE A 70 35.36 29.99 -16.95
N SER A 71 35.72 30.02 -18.23
CA SER A 71 35.74 31.24 -19.04
C SER A 71 35.15 30.94 -20.42
N ASP A 72 34.04 31.57 -20.75
CA ASP A 72 33.35 31.44 -22.04
C ASP A 72 33.79 32.50 -23.07
N VAL A 73 34.71 33.38 -22.68
CA VAL A 73 35.25 34.45 -23.51
C VAL A 73 36.76 34.34 -23.68
N GLU A 74 37.25 34.81 -24.83
CA GLU A 74 38.68 35.07 -25.03
C GLU A 74 39.11 36.33 -24.27
N GLY A 75 40.39 36.42 -23.90
CA GLY A 75 40.95 37.60 -23.25
C GLY A 75 40.58 37.73 -21.77
N ALA A 76 40.13 36.66 -21.11
CA ALA A 76 39.68 36.73 -19.73
C ALA A 76 40.80 37.08 -18.74
N VAL A 77 40.53 38.02 -17.84
CA VAL A 77 41.43 38.39 -16.73
C VAL A 77 41.19 37.57 -15.47
N ALA A 78 40.04 36.89 -15.38
CA ALA A 78 39.68 35.99 -14.29
C ALA A 78 38.58 35.01 -14.75
N CYS A 79 38.53 33.83 -14.15
CA CYS A 79 37.46 32.86 -14.42
C CYS A 79 36.20 33.13 -13.60
N GLN A 80 35.05 32.95 -14.24
CA GLN A 80 33.73 33.05 -13.63
C GLN A 80 33.42 31.79 -12.82
N PRO A 81 32.84 31.88 -11.60
CA PRO A 81 32.37 30.70 -10.90
C PRO A 81 31.16 30.08 -11.62
N ALA A 82 31.06 28.75 -11.62
CA ALA A 82 29.82 28.09 -11.99
C ALA A 82 28.67 28.66 -11.14
N GLN A 83 27.58 29.09 -11.77
CA GLN A 83 26.44 29.65 -11.08
C GLN A 83 25.67 28.55 -10.32
N PRO A 84 24.86 28.86 -9.29
CA PRO A 84 23.96 27.88 -8.69
C PRO A 84 23.13 27.16 -9.76
N GLY A 85 22.94 25.85 -9.58
CA GLY A 85 22.36 24.96 -10.58
C GLY A 85 23.39 24.40 -11.58
N TYR A 86 24.63 24.86 -11.53
CA TYR A 86 25.70 24.40 -12.40
C TYR A 86 26.96 24.03 -11.62
N PHE A 87 27.82 23.22 -12.23
CA PHE A 87 29.12 22.83 -11.70
C PHE A 87 30.18 22.79 -12.80
N VAL A 88 31.45 22.74 -12.40
CA VAL A 88 32.59 22.47 -13.30
C VAL A 88 33.50 21.47 -12.59
N ASP A 89 33.66 20.28 -13.15
CA ASP A 89 34.42 19.17 -12.56
C ASP A 89 35.84 19.00 -13.13
N PHE A 90 36.22 19.77 -14.14
CA PHE A 90 37.56 19.72 -14.76
C PHE A 90 38.19 21.10 -14.92
N VAL A 91 39.53 21.14 -15.01
CA VAL A 91 40.30 22.37 -15.23
C VAL A 91 40.23 22.81 -16.70
N GLY A 92 40.27 24.11 -16.95
CA GLY A 92 40.25 24.63 -18.32
C GLY A 92 38.87 24.67 -18.96
N ALA A 93 37.80 24.62 -18.17
CA ALA A 93 36.43 24.56 -18.69
C ALA A 93 36.03 25.88 -19.38
N ALA A 94 35.48 25.77 -20.59
CA ALA A 94 34.94 26.90 -21.35
C ALA A 94 33.48 27.22 -20.99
N ALA A 95 32.78 26.31 -20.32
CA ALA A 95 31.39 26.47 -19.91
C ALA A 95 31.09 25.61 -18.67
N PRO A 96 30.11 25.98 -17.84
CA PRO A 96 29.67 25.16 -16.72
C PRO A 96 28.63 24.11 -17.16
N ILE A 97 28.50 23.04 -16.40
CA ILE A 97 27.59 21.92 -16.65
C ILE A 97 26.36 22.07 -15.76
N ALA A 98 25.16 22.01 -16.33
CA ALA A 98 23.92 22.05 -15.55
C ALA A 98 23.74 20.77 -14.72
N CYS A 99 23.24 20.92 -13.49
CA CYS A 99 22.74 19.79 -12.72
C CYS A 99 21.60 19.10 -13.49
N SER A 100 21.64 17.78 -13.57
CA SER A 100 20.57 17.00 -14.19
C SER A 100 19.35 16.90 -13.25
N PRO A 101 18.13 16.65 -13.76
CA PRO A 101 17.00 16.28 -12.91
C PRO A 101 17.39 15.20 -11.89
N GLY A 102 16.88 15.33 -10.67
CA GLY A 102 17.29 14.52 -9.52
C GLY A 102 18.51 15.07 -8.76
N THR A 103 19.19 16.09 -9.29
CA THR A 103 20.32 16.75 -8.63
C THR A 103 20.17 18.27 -8.62
N TYR A 104 20.74 18.94 -7.62
CA TYR A 104 20.72 20.39 -7.49
C TYR A 104 22.07 20.93 -7.01
N GLN A 105 22.25 22.25 -7.10
CA GLN A 105 23.40 22.91 -6.50
C GLN A 105 23.06 24.33 -6.06
N SER A 106 23.03 24.59 -4.77
CA SER A 106 22.61 25.90 -4.22
C SER A 106 23.72 26.95 -4.24
N ASN A 107 24.99 26.52 -4.28
CA ASN A 107 26.14 27.41 -4.17
C ASN A 107 26.82 27.62 -5.52
N SER A 108 27.45 28.78 -5.70
CA SER A 108 28.32 29.01 -6.85
C SER A 108 29.70 28.39 -6.65
N GLY A 109 30.42 28.18 -7.75
CA GLY A 109 31.82 27.73 -7.73
C GLY A 109 32.00 26.26 -7.43
N GLN A 110 30.97 25.43 -7.62
CA GLN A 110 30.95 24.03 -7.20
C GLN A 110 31.43 23.10 -8.30
N ASN A 111 31.89 21.92 -7.90
CA ASN A 111 32.46 20.91 -8.80
C ASN A 111 31.58 19.68 -9.00
N SER A 112 30.40 19.66 -8.37
CA SER A 112 29.42 18.61 -8.52
C SER A 112 28.03 19.11 -8.10
N CYS A 113 27.02 18.32 -8.41
CA CYS A 113 25.66 18.50 -7.92
C CYS A 113 25.36 17.52 -6.79
N THR A 114 24.48 17.93 -5.88
CA THR A 114 23.96 17.09 -4.80
C THR A 114 22.70 16.38 -5.26
N LEU A 115 22.54 15.11 -4.91
CA LEU A 115 21.28 14.39 -5.13
C LEU A 115 20.16 15.02 -4.30
N ALA A 116 18.93 14.94 -4.79
CA ALA A 116 17.76 15.14 -3.94
C ALA A 116 17.80 14.15 -2.77
N ASP A 117 17.49 14.60 -1.56
CA ASP A 117 17.39 13.76 -0.37
C ASP A 117 16.12 12.89 -0.44
N PRO A 118 16.06 11.74 0.25
CA PRO A 118 14.83 10.98 0.40
C PRO A 118 13.68 11.85 0.94
N GLY A 119 12.49 11.75 0.34
CA GLY A 119 11.35 12.64 0.62
C GLY A 119 11.40 13.99 -0.09
N TYR A 120 12.40 14.22 -0.96
CA TYR A 120 12.50 15.36 -1.85
C TYR A 120 12.66 14.93 -3.32
N PHE A 121 12.40 15.85 -4.24
CA PHE A 121 12.60 15.63 -5.67
C PHE A 121 13.13 16.88 -6.37
N VAL A 122 13.74 16.69 -7.54
CA VAL A 122 14.20 17.77 -8.43
C VAL A 122 13.74 17.47 -9.85
N ALA A 123 12.70 18.13 -10.31
CA ALA A 123 12.07 17.82 -11.61
C ALA A 123 12.84 18.35 -12.83
N THR A 124 13.60 19.43 -12.67
CA THR A 124 14.21 20.16 -13.80
C THR A 124 15.72 20.24 -13.69
N ALA A 125 16.39 20.32 -14.84
CA ALA A 125 17.81 20.61 -14.90
C ALA A 125 18.12 22.02 -14.36
N ALA A 126 19.39 22.25 -14.01
CA ALA A 126 19.90 23.51 -13.46
C ALA A 126 19.20 23.98 -12.17
N ALA A 127 18.66 23.05 -11.39
CA ALA A 127 17.98 23.38 -10.15
C ALA A 127 18.97 23.84 -9.07
N ILE A 128 18.57 24.87 -8.33
CA ILE A 128 19.35 25.42 -7.21
C ILE A 128 18.92 24.85 -5.85
N ALA A 129 17.83 24.08 -5.83
CA ALA A 129 17.24 23.50 -4.64
C ALA A 129 16.42 22.26 -5.01
N GLN A 130 16.10 21.49 -3.99
CA GLN A 130 15.16 20.38 -4.01
C GLN A 130 13.79 20.80 -3.47
N THR A 131 12.74 20.07 -3.87
CA THR A 131 11.36 20.31 -3.44
C THR A 131 10.89 19.14 -2.58
N ALA A 132 10.28 19.41 -1.43
CA ALA A 132 9.74 18.35 -0.56
C ALA A 132 8.54 17.66 -1.19
N CYS A 133 8.39 16.36 -0.96
CA CYS A 133 7.18 15.64 -1.33
C CYS A 133 5.96 16.13 -0.53
N PRO A 134 4.78 16.23 -1.16
CA PRO A 134 3.54 16.45 -0.43
C PRO A 134 3.27 15.37 0.62
N ALA A 135 2.43 15.66 1.62
CA ALA A 135 1.99 14.65 2.57
C ALA A 135 1.32 13.47 1.85
N GLY A 136 1.64 12.23 2.26
CA GLY A 136 1.17 11.01 1.60
C GLY A 136 2.02 10.56 0.39
N TYR A 137 3.07 11.30 0.05
CA TYR A 137 4.00 10.96 -1.02
C TYR A 137 5.42 10.75 -0.49
N ILE A 138 6.18 9.90 -1.17
CA ILE A 138 7.57 9.59 -0.86
C ILE A 138 8.44 9.62 -2.12
N SER A 139 9.75 9.65 -1.92
CA SER A 139 10.75 9.62 -2.98
C SER A 139 12.06 9.04 -2.46
N ALA A 140 12.81 8.38 -3.35
CA ALA A 140 14.17 7.95 -3.06
C ALA A 140 15.17 9.09 -3.29
N ALA A 141 16.42 8.89 -2.86
CA ALA A 141 17.49 9.85 -3.17
C ALA A 141 17.66 9.98 -4.70
N GLY A 142 17.79 11.21 -5.18
CA GLY A 142 17.93 11.50 -6.60
C GLY A 142 16.64 11.46 -7.41
N ALA A 143 15.47 11.44 -6.78
CA ALA A 143 14.20 11.37 -7.49
C ALA A 143 13.86 12.66 -8.27
N ILE A 144 13.15 12.49 -9.38
CA ILE A 144 12.66 13.58 -10.23
C ILE A 144 11.19 13.93 -9.99
N GLU A 145 10.49 13.09 -9.24
CA GLU A 145 9.09 13.24 -8.84
C GLU A 145 8.83 12.45 -7.56
N CYS A 146 7.66 12.65 -6.95
CA CYS A 146 7.23 11.87 -5.80
C CYS A 146 6.19 10.82 -6.23
N TYR A 147 6.18 9.68 -5.54
CA TYR A 147 5.18 8.66 -5.71
C TYR A 147 4.26 8.61 -4.49
N ARG A 148 2.98 8.36 -4.75
CA ARG A 148 1.96 8.22 -3.72
C ARG A 148 2.22 6.94 -2.93
N ILE A 149 2.10 6.98 -1.60
CA ILE A 149 1.97 5.76 -0.81
C ILE A 149 0.57 5.24 -1.02
N ASN A 150 0.44 3.96 -1.39
CA ASN A 150 -0.86 3.30 -1.50
C ASN A 150 -0.78 1.96 -0.77
N THR A 151 -1.70 1.74 0.16
CA THR A 151 -1.82 0.48 0.90
C THR A 151 -3.13 -0.17 0.51
N ALA A 152 -3.13 -1.48 0.24
CA ALA A 152 -4.37 -2.16 -0.12
C ALA A 152 -5.46 -1.95 0.96
N PRO A 153 -6.71 -1.70 0.54
CA PRO A 153 -7.79 -1.43 1.48
C PRO A 153 -8.22 -2.70 2.24
N THR A 154 -9.03 -2.52 3.28
CA THR A 154 -9.59 -3.62 4.09
C THR A 154 -11.09 -3.74 3.86
N ALA A 155 -11.52 -4.87 3.26
CA ALA A 155 -12.93 -5.20 3.07
C ALA A 155 -13.60 -5.63 4.39
N VAL A 156 -14.79 -5.08 4.64
CA VAL A 156 -15.66 -5.47 5.76
C VAL A 156 -17.07 -5.70 5.22
N PRO A 157 -17.44 -6.95 4.89
CA PRO A 157 -18.71 -7.28 4.23
C PRO A 157 -19.94 -7.22 5.15
N GLY A 158 -19.79 -6.86 6.43
CA GLY A 158 -20.88 -6.87 7.40
C GLY A 158 -21.52 -8.24 7.60
N GLY A 159 -22.84 -8.24 7.82
CA GLY A 159 -23.62 -9.46 8.06
C GLY A 159 -23.45 -10.06 9.47
N PRO A 160 -23.91 -11.31 9.69
CA PRO A 160 -24.57 -12.18 8.72
C PRO A 160 -25.90 -11.61 8.22
N TYR A 161 -26.29 -11.99 7.01
CA TYR A 161 -27.54 -11.52 6.39
C TYR A 161 -28.62 -12.59 6.43
N LEU A 162 -29.88 -12.16 6.28
CA LEU A 162 -31.06 -13.02 6.27
C LEU A 162 -31.97 -12.63 5.10
N ALA A 163 -32.33 -13.60 4.26
CA ALA A 163 -33.23 -13.41 3.11
C ALA A 163 -34.20 -14.60 3.00
N ALA A 164 -35.44 -14.35 2.62
CA ALA A 164 -36.33 -15.43 2.19
C ALA A 164 -35.95 -15.91 0.78
N VAL A 165 -36.32 -17.14 0.41
CA VAL A 165 -36.15 -17.63 -0.97
C VAL A 165 -36.75 -16.65 -2.00
N ASN A 166 -36.02 -16.40 -3.08
CA ASN A 166 -36.35 -15.41 -4.12
C ASN A 166 -36.44 -13.94 -3.66
N GLU A 167 -36.05 -13.61 -2.43
CA GLU A 167 -35.99 -12.23 -1.95
C GLU A 167 -34.68 -11.55 -2.39
N THR A 168 -34.75 -10.24 -2.65
CA THR A 168 -33.58 -9.38 -2.85
C THR A 168 -33.31 -8.57 -1.59
N ILE A 169 -32.09 -8.66 -1.06
CA ILE A 169 -31.59 -7.87 0.07
C ILE A 169 -30.39 -7.02 -0.36
N LEU A 170 -30.07 -6.00 0.44
CA LEU A 170 -28.87 -5.19 0.24
C LEU A 170 -27.76 -5.66 1.17
N LEU A 171 -26.59 -5.89 0.59
CA LEU A 171 -25.34 -6.11 1.30
C LEU A 171 -24.74 -4.75 1.68
N ASP A 172 -24.04 -4.72 2.81
CA ASP A 172 -23.44 -3.53 3.38
C ASP A 172 -21.93 -3.71 3.56
N GLY A 173 -21.18 -3.08 2.67
CA GLY A 173 -19.71 -3.01 2.70
C GLY A 173 -19.18 -1.71 3.31
N SER A 174 -20.06 -0.84 3.82
CA SER A 174 -19.72 0.55 4.18
C SER A 174 -18.75 0.69 5.35
N ALA A 175 -18.53 -0.37 6.13
CA ALA A 175 -17.52 -0.43 7.17
C ALA A 175 -16.10 -0.72 6.62
N SER A 176 -15.95 -0.96 5.32
CA SER A 176 -14.65 -1.12 4.66
C SER A 176 -13.86 0.18 4.74
N THR A 177 -12.55 0.08 4.83
CA THR A 177 -11.68 1.25 5.02
C THR A 177 -10.45 1.18 4.14
N ASP A 178 -9.99 2.36 3.75
CA ASP A 178 -8.72 2.58 3.10
C ASP A 178 -7.78 3.31 4.07
N PRO A 179 -6.51 2.86 4.25
CA PRO A 179 -5.57 3.51 5.16
C PRO A 179 -5.24 4.97 4.78
N GLU A 180 -5.25 5.29 3.49
CA GLU A 180 -4.99 6.62 2.96
C GLU A 180 -6.25 7.49 2.81
N GLY A 181 -7.43 6.90 3.02
CA GLY A 181 -8.72 7.57 2.97
C GLY A 181 -9.29 7.71 1.55
N ASP A 182 -8.85 6.87 0.62
CA ASP A 182 -9.39 6.84 -0.74
C ASP A 182 -10.84 6.38 -0.80
N THR A 183 -11.49 6.77 -1.89
CA THR A 183 -12.86 6.33 -2.17
C THR A 183 -12.83 4.89 -2.64
N LEU A 184 -13.59 4.03 -1.97
CA LEU A 184 -13.67 2.62 -2.29
C LEU A 184 -14.76 2.31 -3.30
N THR A 185 -14.46 1.36 -4.18
CA THR A 185 -15.44 0.66 -5.02
C THR A 185 -15.62 -0.77 -4.51
N GLU A 186 -16.85 -1.26 -4.54
CA GLU A 186 -17.21 -2.59 -4.01
C GLU A 186 -17.44 -3.59 -5.14
N SER A 187 -16.89 -4.79 -4.98
CA SER A 187 -17.14 -5.93 -5.85
C SER A 187 -17.62 -7.11 -5.01
N TRP A 188 -18.88 -7.48 -5.22
CA TRP A 188 -19.53 -8.56 -4.49
C TRP A 188 -19.65 -9.81 -5.36
N THR A 189 -19.36 -10.96 -4.77
CA THR A 189 -19.55 -12.28 -5.39
C THR A 189 -20.33 -13.19 -4.44
N ALA A 190 -21.09 -14.11 -5.01
CA ALA A 190 -21.82 -15.12 -4.23
C ALA A 190 -21.55 -16.50 -4.83
N LEU A 191 -21.43 -17.52 -3.96
CA LEU A 191 -21.31 -18.91 -4.42
C LEU A 191 -22.65 -19.50 -4.88
N ASP A 192 -23.76 -19.02 -4.32
CA ASP A 192 -25.12 -19.33 -4.75
C ASP A 192 -26.00 -18.07 -4.76
N GLY A 193 -27.02 -18.06 -5.62
CA GLY A 193 -27.83 -16.89 -5.93
C GLY A 193 -27.17 -15.97 -6.97
N SER A 194 -27.56 -14.70 -6.99
CA SER A 194 -26.99 -13.71 -7.90
C SER A 194 -26.76 -12.36 -7.21
N VAL A 195 -25.72 -11.66 -7.63
CA VAL A 195 -25.39 -10.32 -7.12
C VAL A 195 -25.30 -9.33 -8.26
N ASN A 196 -25.94 -8.18 -8.09
CA ASN A 196 -25.84 -7.03 -9.01
C ASN A 196 -25.55 -5.77 -8.19
N GLY A 197 -24.31 -5.27 -8.26
CA GLY A 197 -23.84 -4.26 -7.31
C GLY A 197 -23.79 -4.83 -5.89
N ASN A 198 -24.47 -4.20 -4.94
CA ASN A 198 -24.65 -4.72 -3.58
C ASN A 198 -26.02 -5.40 -3.37
N ALA A 199 -26.82 -5.59 -4.42
CA ALA A 199 -28.09 -6.28 -4.31
C ALA A 199 -27.90 -7.80 -4.48
N TYR A 200 -28.08 -8.55 -3.39
CA TYR A 200 -28.10 -10.01 -3.42
C TYR A 200 -29.52 -10.51 -3.62
N THR A 201 -29.73 -11.38 -4.60
CA THR A 201 -31.01 -12.08 -4.82
C THR A 201 -30.85 -13.55 -4.46
N ALA A 202 -31.59 -13.98 -3.45
CA ALA A 202 -31.61 -15.35 -2.96
C ALA A 202 -32.17 -16.30 -4.03
N GLY A 203 -31.60 -17.51 -4.09
CA GLY A 203 -32.10 -18.59 -4.92
C GLY A 203 -33.45 -19.13 -4.47
N ALA A 204 -33.94 -20.14 -5.18
CA ALA A 204 -35.17 -20.85 -4.83
C ALA A 204 -34.96 -21.93 -3.75
N GLU A 205 -33.71 -22.27 -3.44
CA GLU A 205 -33.35 -23.27 -2.43
C GLU A 205 -32.98 -22.57 -1.11
N ALA A 206 -33.49 -23.11 0.00
CA ALA A 206 -33.10 -22.65 1.33
C ALA A 206 -31.74 -23.23 1.71
N GLY A 207 -30.89 -22.42 2.30
CA GLY A 207 -29.51 -22.76 2.59
C GLY A 207 -28.78 -21.68 3.36
N ILE A 208 -27.51 -21.94 3.69
CA ILE A 208 -26.59 -20.94 4.21
C ILE A 208 -25.46 -20.84 3.20
N TYR A 209 -25.25 -19.64 2.67
CA TYR A 209 -24.35 -19.38 1.56
C TYR A 209 -23.35 -18.29 1.92
N ASP A 210 -22.19 -18.32 1.28
CA ASP A 210 -21.21 -17.24 1.42
C ASP A 210 -21.38 -16.19 0.33
N VAL A 211 -21.33 -14.93 0.77
CA VAL A 211 -21.12 -13.76 -0.09
C VAL A 211 -19.80 -13.12 0.30
N CYS A 212 -19.02 -12.77 -0.72
CA CYS A 212 -17.66 -12.28 -0.55
C CYS A 212 -17.53 -10.88 -1.13
N LEU A 213 -16.86 -10.00 -0.39
CA LEU A 213 -16.54 -8.64 -0.76
C LEU A 213 -15.05 -8.52 -1.04
N THR A 214 -14.74 -7.87 -2.16
CA THR A 214 -13.45 -7.25 -2.42
C THR A 214 -13.69 -5.76 -2.63
N VAL A 215 -12.91 -4.90 -1.97
CA VAL A 215 -12.95 -3.44 -2.21
C VAL A 215 -11.69 -2.97 -2.91
N ASN A 216 -11.81 -1.93 -3.74
CA ASN A 216 -10.71 -1.37 -4.51
C ASN A 216 -10.66 0.16 -4.31
N ASP A 217 -9.47 0.69 -4.06
CA ASP A 217 -9.18 2.12 -3.80
C ASP A 217 -8.88 2.94 -5.07
N GLY A 218 -8.92 2.30 -6.25
CA GLY A 218 -8.53 2.85 -7.55
C GLY A 218 -7.18 2.32 -8.07
N ASP A 219 -6.35 1.77 -7.18
CA ASP A 219 -4.98 1.30 -7.45
C ASP A 219 -4.80 -0.18 -7.09
N LEU A 220 -5.30 -0.62 -5.93
CA LEU A 220 -5.14 -1.97 -5.35
C LEU A 220 -6.47 -2.56 -4.87
N ASP A 221 -6.58 -3.88 -5.00
CA ASP A 221 -7.66 -4.66 -4.41
C ASP A 221 -7.32 -5.06 -2.96
N SER A 222 -8.35 -5.12 -2.11
CA SER A 222 -8.28 -5.81 -0.82
C SER A 222 -8.16 -7.31 -1.00
N GLU A 223 -7.78 -8.01 0.08
CA GLU A 223 -8.11 -9.43 0.19
C GLU A 223 -9.63 -9.63 0.17
N THR A 224 -10.06 -10.77 -0.36
CA THR A 224 -11.49 -11.14 -0.40
C THR A 224 -11.94 -11.62 0.97
N VAL A 225 -12.99 -10.98 1.51
CA VAL A 225 -13.56 -11.34 2.82
C VAL A 225 -15.01 -11.79 2.63
N CYS A 226 -15.33 -12.96 3.17
CA CYS A 226 -16.67 -13.54 3.05
C CYS A 226 -17.46 -13.44 4.36
N THR A 227 -18.77 -13.28 4.22
CA THR A 227 -19.78 -13.39 5.28
C THR A 227 -20.92 -14.27 4.78
N MET A 228 -21.78 -14.72 5.68
CA MET A 228 -22.87 -15.63 5.33
C MET A 228 -24.18 -14.90 5.08
N VAL A 229 -24.94 -15.42 4.12
CA VAL A 229 -26.37 -15.13 3.91
C VAL A 229 -27.15 -16.38 4.24
N VAL A 230 -28.07 -16.26 5.19
CA VAL A 230 -29.03 -17.30 5.53
C VAL A 230 -30.25 -17.12 4.64
N VAL A 231 -30.48 -18.06 3.73
CA VAL A 231 -31.67 -18.12 2.88
C VAL A 231 -32.66 -19.10 3.49
N TYR A 232 -33.80 -18.59 3.96
CA TYR A 232 -34.83 -19.41 4.60
C TYR A 232 -36.09 -19.51 3.73
N ASP A 233 -36.81 -20.61 3.88
CA ASP A 233 -38.15 -20.79 3.30
C ASP A 233 -39.15 -21.14 4.41
N PRO A 234 -40.06 -20.23 4.79
CA PRO A 234 -41.13 -20.51 5.75
C PRO A 234 -42.05 -21.69 5.36
N GLY A 235 -42.07 -22.05 4.08
CA GLY A 235 -42.80 -23.16 3.51
C GLY A 235 -42.05 -24.51 3.56
N ALA A 236 -40.73 -24.52 3.72
CA ALA A 236 -39.89 -25.72 3.55
C ALA A 236 -40.16 -26.83 4.57
N GLY A 237 -40.76 -26.50 5.72
CA GLY A 237 -41.15 -27.49 6.72
C GLY A 237 -40.82 -27.08 8.15
N PHE A 238 -40.57 -28.07 8.98
CA PHE A 238 -40.14 -27.90 10.36
C PHE A 238 -39.28 -29.07 10.82
N VAL A 239 -38.57 -28.90 11.92
CA VAL A 239 -37.75 -29.97 12.51
C VAL A 239 -38.18 -30.24 13.94
N THR A 240 -38.19 -31.52 14.30
CA THR A 240 -38.29 -31.97 15.70
C THR A 240 -37.10 -32.85 16.01
N GLY A 241 -36.68 -32.87 17.27
CA GLY A 241 -35.61 -33.76 17.67
C GLY A 241 -35.54 -33.91 19.17
N GLY A 242 -35.03 -35.05 19.60
CA GLY A 242 -34.72 -35.28 21.01
C GLY A 242 -33.82 -36.48 21.16
N GLY A 243 -33.04 -36.49 22.23
CA GLY A 243 -32.06 -37.55 22.46
C GLY A 243 -30.95 -37.08 23.38
N TRP A 244 -29.78 -37.70 23.25
CA TRP A 244 -28.59 -37.25 23.93
C TRP A 244 -27.34 -37.43 23.08
N ILE A 245 -26.32 -36.63 23.38
CA ILE A 245 -24.96 -36.75 22.86
C ILE A 245 -24.00 -36.97 24.02
N ASN A 246 -22.82 -37.50 23.72
CA ASN A 246 -21.70 -37.47 24.66
C ASN A 246 -20.95 -36.15 24.45
N SER A 247 -21.13 -35.21 25.38
CA SER A 247 -20.37 -33.96 25.44
C SER A 247 -18.87 -34.27 25.53
N PRO A 248 -18.07 -33.81 24.56
CA PRO A 248 -16.63 -34.06 24.54
C PRO A 248 -15.87 -33.09 25.45
N ALA A 249 -14.62 -33.44 25.77
CA ALA A 249 -13.74 -32.53 26.50
C ALA A 249 -13.51 -31.24 25.69
N GLY A 250 -13.44 -30.10 26.39
CA GLY A 250 -13.35 -28.78 25.79
C GLY A 250 -14.68 -28.19 25.33
N ALA A 251 -15.79 -28.95 25.36
CA ALA A 251 -17.08 -28.44 24.91
C ALA A 251 -17.66 -27.38 25.83
N TYR A 252 -17.46 -27.50 27.14
CA TYR A 252 -17.93 -26.53 28.13
C TYR A 252 -16.78 -25.64 28.59
N THR A 253 -16.89 -24.34 28.34
CA THR A 253 -15.77 -23.41 28.53
C THR A 253 -15.43 -23.16 30.00
N ALA A 254 -16.42 -23.24 30.91
CA ALA A 254 -16.17 -23.00 32.33
C ALA A 254 -15.35 -24.13 32.99
N ASP A 255 -15.49 -25.37 32.52
CA ASP A 255 -14.60 -26.48 32.88
C ASP A 255 -14.38 -27.41 31.68
N PRO A 256 -13.25 -27.24 30.96
CA PRO A 256 -12.93 -28.03 29.78
C PRO A 256 -12.73 -29.53 30.02
N HIS A 257 -12.60 -29.99 31.27
CA HIS A 257 -12.40 -31.42 31.56
C HIS A 257 -13.71 -32.19 31.70
N LEU A 258 -14.83 -31.49 31.86
CA LEU A 258 -16.14 -32.14 31.98
C LEU A 258 -16.53 -32.79 30.66
N THR A 259 -16.93 -34.05 30.76
CA THR A 259 -17.44 -34.85 29.64
C THR A 259 -18.63 -35.66 30.12
N GLY A 260 -19.44 -36.15 29.20
CA GLY A 260 -20.51 -37.09 29.51
C GLY A 260 -21.82 -36.75 28.83
N LYS A 261 -22.89 -37.41 29.28
CA LYS A 261 -24.19 -37.33 28.63
C LYS A 261 -24.79 -35.93 28.74
N ALA A 262 -25.12 -35.33 27.59
CA ALA A 262 -25.93 -34.13 27.48
C ALA A 262 -27.22 -34.44 26.72
N THR A 263 -28.38 -34.14 27.30
CA THR A 263 -29.68 -34.39 26.69
C THR A 263 -30.20 -33.14 26.00
N PHE A 264 -30.98 -33.31 24.95
CA PHE A 264 -31.63 -32.20 24.26
C PHE A 264 -33.03 -32.58 23.79
N GLY A 265 -33.84 -31.56 23.56
CA GLY A 265 -35.12 -31.66 22.88
C GLY A 265 -35.40 -30.35 22.15
N PHE A 266 -35.93 -30.43 20.94
CA PHE A 266 -36.35 -29.25 20.21
C PHE A 266 -37.51 -29.48 19.26
N VAL A 267 -38.23 -28.40 19.01
CA VAL A 267 -39.12 -28.21 17.87
C VAL A 267 -38.88 -26.80 17.34
N ALA A 268 -38.68 -26.66 16.03
CA ALA A 268 -38.54 -25.36 15.38
C ALA A 268 -39.34 -25.35 14.09
N ARG A 269 -40.22 -24.35 13.92
CA ARG A 269 -41.13 -24.23 12.76
C ARG A 269 -41.45 -22.79 12.43
N TYR A 270 -41.68 -22.49 11.16
CA TYR A 270 -42.43 -21.28 10.82
C TYR A 270 -43.94 -21.51 11.03
N LYS A 271 -44.61 -20.55 11.66
CA LYS A 271 -46.08 -20.51 11.67
C LYS A 271 -46.57 -20.01 10.31
N LYS A 272 -47.81 -20.37 9.93
CA LYS A 272 -48.39 -19.94 8.66
C LYS A 272 -48.41 -18.41 8.58
N GLY A 273 -47.71 -17.86 7.59
CA GLY A 273 -47.60 -16.41 7.38
C GLY A 273 -46.59 -15.70 8.30
N ALA A 274 -45.79 -16.44 9.07
CA ALA A 274 -44.73 -15.89 9.89
C ALA A 274 -43.38 -15.99 9.18
N ASN A 275 -42.56 -14.95 9.31
CA ASN A 275 -41.19 -14.89 8.80
C ASN A 275 -40.14 -15.09 9.90
N VAL A 276 -40.59 -15.32 11.13
CA VAL A 276 -39.76 -15.67 12.29
C VAL A 276 -40.20 -17.05 12.78
N PRO A 277 -39.27 -17.99 13.05
CA PRO A 277 -39.64 -19.31 13.54
C PRO A 277 -40.22 -19.22 14.96
N ASP A 278 -41.00 -20.22 15.31
CA ASP A 278 -41.47 -20.48 16.67
C ASP A 278 -41.09 -21.90 17.07
N GLY A 279 -40.90 -22.11 18.37
CA GLY A 279 -40.37 -23.38 18.84
C GLY A 279 -40.09 -23.44 20.32
N SER A 280 -39.45 -24.53 20.70
CA SER A 280 -38.85 -24.71 22.02
C SER A 280 -37.61 -25.56 21.85
N THR A 281 -36.50 -25.12 22.43
CA THR A 281 -35.23 -25.83 22.50
C THR A 281 -34.81 -25.90 23.94
N ASN A 282 -34.51 -27.11 24.41
CA ASN A 282 -33.97 -27.40 25.72
C ASN A 282 -32.69 -28.22 25.55
N PHE A 283 -31.63 -27.82 26.25
CA PHE A 283 -30.37 -28.55 26.30
C PHE A 283 -29.88 -28.64 27.74
N GLN A 284 -29.51 -29.84 28.19
CA GLN A 284 -29.06 -30.06 29.55
C GLN A 284 -27.77 -30.88 29.59
N PHE A 285 -26.71 -30.26 30.11
CA PHE A 285 -25.45 -30.90 30.44
C PHE A 285 -25.30 -30.94 31.97
N GLN A 286 -25.87 -31.98 32.56
CA GLN A 286 -26.06 -32.08 34.01
C GLN A 286 -24.75 -32.03 34.81
N VAL A 287 -23.68 -32.64 34.30
CA VAL A 287 -22.39 -32.66 35.00
C VAL A 287 -21.73 -31.28 35.09
N GLY A 288 -22.09 -30.35 34.20
CA GLY A 288 -21.62 -28.96 34.20
C GLY A 288 -22.64 -27.96 34.72
N ASP A 289 -23.75 -28.42 35.33
CA ASP A 289 -24.87 -27.57 35.78
C ASP A 289 -25.32 -26.55 34.72
N LEU A 290 -25.34 -26.98 33.45
CA LEU A 290 -25.75 -26.14 32.32
C LEU A 290 -27.09 -26.63 31.80
N HIS A 291 -28.12 -25.80 31.99
CA HIS A 291 -29.44 -25.98 31.41
C HIS A 291 -29.80 -24.77 30.57
N PHE A 292 -29.88 -24.96 29.26
CA PHE A 292 -30.26 -23.93 28.30
C PHE A 292 -31.71 -24.10 27.86
N GLU A 293 -32.44 -22.99 27.79
CA GLU A 293 -33.80 -22.92 27.25
C GLU A 293 -33.93 -21.74 26.29
N SER A 294 -34.41 -22.00 25.07
CA SER A 294 -34.68 -20.96 24.08
C SER A 294 -35.82 -20.04 24.53
N THR A 295 -35.69 -18.76 24.25
CA THR A 295 -36.73 -17.74 24.41
C THR A 295 -37.27 -17.22 23.09
N SER A 296 -36.46 -17.27 22.03
CA SER A 296 -36.80 -16.79 20.70
C SER A 296 -35.98 -17.51 19.63
N TYR A 297 -36.40 -17.36 18.37
CA TYR A 297 -35.70 -17.87 17.20
C TYR A 297 -35.49 -16.74 16.21
N ASP A 298 -34.33 -16.70 15.59
CA ASP A 298 -33.98 -15.73 14.55
C ASP A 298 -34.42 -16.27 13.18
N TRP A 299 -34.03 -17.52 12.90
CA TRP A 299 -34.27 -18.17 11.61
C TRP A 299 -34.16 -19.70 11.72
N LEU A 300 -34.74 -20.37 10.73
CA LEU A 300 -34.69 -21.81 10.53
C LEU A 300 -34.47 -22.07 9.03
N VAL A 301 -33.47 -22.87 8.71
CA VAL A 301 -33.23 -23.41 7.37
C VAL A 301 -33.51 -24.90 7.42
N VAL A 302 -34.42 -25.37 6.57
CA VAL A 302 -34.67 -26.79 6.33
C VAL A 302 -34.23 -27.09 4.90
N ALA A 303 -33.25 -27.97 4.75
CA ALA A 303 -32.65 -28.32 3.46
C ALA A 303 -32.46 -29.84 3.37
N GLY A 304 -33.27 -30.49 2.53
CA GLY A 304 -33.30 -31.95 2.42
C GLY A 304 -33.58 -32.61 3.77
N SER A 305 -32.67 -33.46 4.24
CA SER A 305 -32.77 -34.14 5.53
C SER A 305 -31.99 -33.43 6.66
N SER A 306 -31.64 -32.17 6.48
CA SER A 306 -30.92 -31.37 7.48
C SER A 306 -31.71 -30.11 7.85
N ALA A 307 -31.55 -29.67 9.09
CA ALA A 307 -32.08 -28.41 9.57
C ALA A 307 -31.03 -27.66 10.39
N GLN A 308 -30.97 -26.34 10.19
CA GLN A 308 -30.14 -25.43 10.97
C GLN A 308 -31.02 -24.32 11.50
N PHE A 309 -30.85 -23.93 12.76
CA PHE A 309 -31.63 -22.83 13.32
C PHE A 309 -30.90 -22.14 14.44
N LYS A 310 -31.20 -20.85 14.56
CA LYS A 310 -30.56 -19.92 15.49
C LYS A 310 -31.62 -19.20 16.31
N GLY A 311 -31.25 -18.78 17.50
CA GLY A 311 -32.09 -17.90 18.31
C GLY A 311 -31.39 -17.47 19.60
N GLU A 312 -32.21 -17.06 20.56
CA GLU A 312 -31.76 -16.68 21.89
C GLU A 312 -32.38 -17.57 22.95
N GLY A 313 -31.78 -17.58 24.13
CA GLY A 313 -32.27 -18.28 25.30
C GLY A 313 -31.55 -17.90 26.57
N THR A 314 -31.90 -18.60 27.64
CA THR A 314 -31.35 -18.40 28.98
C THR A 314 -30.55 -19.63 29.39
N ILE A 315 -29.56 -19.43 30.27
CA ILE A 315 -28.88 -20.52 30.97
C ILE A 315 -29.33 -20.49 32.43
N ASN A 316 -29.85 -21.60 32.93
CA ASN A 316 -30.38 -21.75 34.28
C ASN A 316 -31.42 -20.66 34.63
N GLY A 317 -32.24 -20.28 33.63
CA GLY A 317 -33.29 -19.26 33.76
C GLY A 317 -32.80 -17.81 33.81
N SER A 318 -31.52 -17.55 33.55
CA SER A 318 -30.91 -16.21 33.62
C SER A 318 -30.09 -15.88 32.38
N GLY A 319 -29.84 -14.58 32.17
CA GLY A 319 -29.03 -14.05 31.07
C GLY A 319 -29.73 -14.10 29.71
N SER A 320 -29.06 -13.57 28.69
CA SER A 320 -29.43 -13.75 27.28
C SER A 320 -28.22 -14.30 26.54
N TYR A 321 -28.42 -15.45 25.91
CA TYR A 321 -27.39 -16.18 25.18
C TYR A 321 -27.92 -16.55 23.81
N GLN A 322 -27.06 -16.48 22.81
CA GLN A 322 -27.34 -16.94 21.48
C GLN A 322 -27.09 -18.44 21.38
N PHE A 323 -27.85 -19.13 20.54
CA PHE A 323 -27.59 -20.53 20.21
C PHE A 323 -27.71 -20.79 18.71
N MET A 324 -27.04 -21.84 18.26
CA MET A 324 -27.17 -22.40 16.92
C MET A 324 -27.21 -23.92 17.03
N ILE A 325 -28.16 -24.55 16.33
CA ILE A 325 -28.27 -26.01 16.23
C ILE A 325 -28.10 -26.44 14.77
N TRP A 326 -27.37 -27.54 14.58
CA TRP A 326 -27.32 -28.32 13.34
C TRP A 326 -27.90 -29.70 13.61
N ALA A 327 -29.01 -30.04 12.95
CA ALA A 327 -29.73 -31.29 13.10
C ALA A 327 -29.76 -32.04 11.76
N GLY A 328 -29.38 -33.32 11.78
CA GLY A 328 -29.47 -34.20 10.61
C GLY A 328 -30.41 -35.37 10.88
N ASP A 329 -31.43 -35.52 10.04
CA ASP A 329 -32.33 -36.67 9.94
C ASP A 329 -31.69 -37.68 8.98
N GLY A 330 -31.18 -38.78 9.52
CA GLY A 330 -30.31 -39.68 8.78
C GLY A 330 -30.17 -41.05 9.42
N SER A 331 -29.09 -41.75 9.08
CA SER A 331 -28.81 -43.08 9.64
C SER A 331 -27.31 -43.21 9.90
N PRO A 332 -26.82 -42.81 11.09
CA PRO A 332 -27.57 -42.31 12.25
C PRO A 332 -27.96 -40.82 12.15
N ASP A 333 -28.98 -40.42 12.91
CA ASP A 333 -29.29 -39.01 13.16
C ASP A 333 -28.11 -38.29 13.84
N THR A 334 -27.97 -36.99 13.59
CA THR A 334 -26.88 -36.18 14.14
C THR A 334 -27.34 -34.86 14.74
N PHE A 335 -26.59 -34.39 15.74
CA PHE A 335 -26.84 -33.12 16.44
C PHE A 335 -25.54 -32.39 16.78
N ARG A 336 -25.54 -31.07 16.56
CA ARG A 336 -24.57 -30.12 17.08
C ARG A 336 -25.30 -28.95 17.70
N ILE A 337 -24.78 -28.42 18.80
CA ILE A 337 -25.22 -27.18 19.40
C ILE A 337 -24.02 -26.33 19.80
N ARG A 338 -24.12 -25.03 19.51
CA ARG A 338 -23.24 -23.99 20.05
C ARG A 338 -24.07 -22.95 20.79
N ILE A 339 -23.62 -22.54 21.97
CA ILE A 339 -24.22 -21.51 22.83
C ILE A 339 -23.14 -20.48 23.17
N TRP A 340 -23.42 -19.19 23.00
CA TRP A 340 -22.47 -18.11 23.28
C TRP A 340 -23.16 -16.85 23.80
N GLY A 341 -22.39 -15.98 24.45
CA GLY A 341 -22.84 -14.67 24.93
C GLY A 341 -21.78 -13.60 24.64
N GLU A 342 -21.90 -12.47 25.33
CA GLU A 342 -20.99 -11.31 25.18
C GLU A 342 -19.51 -11.67 25.46
N GLY A 343 -19.26 -12.58 26.40
CA GLY A 343 -17.92 -13.07 26.75
C GLY A 343 -17.36 -14.17 25.83
N GLY A 344 -18.07 -14.53 24.75
CA GLY A 344 -17.69 -15.60 23.83
C GLY A 344 -18.48 -16.91 24.03
N THR A 345 -17.91 -18.01 23.54
CA THR A 345 -18.53 -19.35 23.60
C THR A 345 -18.69 -19.82 25.05
N ILE A 346 -19.86 -20.39 25.37
CA ILE A 346 -20.14 -21.04 26.65
C ILE A 346 -20.12 -22.56 26.50
N TYR A 347 -20.75 -23.06 25.43
CA TYR A 347 -20.77 -24.47 25.10
C TYR A 347 -20.71 -24.68 23.57
N ASP A 348 -19.85 -25.58 23.07
CA ASP A 348 -19.86 -26.07 21.69
C ASP A 348 -19.40 -27.52 21.64
N ASN A 349 -20.25 -28.44 21.18
CA ASN A 349 -19.81 -29.84 20.99
C ASN A 349 -18.94 -30.05 19.74
N GLY A 350 -18.64 -28.99 18.99
CA GLY A 350 -17.58 -28.90 17.98
C GLY A 350 -17.97 -29.43 16.60
N SER A 351 -18.69 -30.55 16.54
CA SER A 351 -19.13 -31.17 15.29
C SER A 351 -20.50 -31.83 15.44
N GLN A 352 -21.11 -32.22 14.32
CA GLN A 352 -22.32 -33.04 14.33
C GLN A 352 -21.99 -34.44 14.87
N GLN A 353 -22.61 -34.78 16.00
CA GLN A 353 -22.41 -36.05 16.69
C GLN A 353 -23.63 -36.95 16.48
N SER A 354 -23.41 -38.25 16.28
CA SER A 354 -24.48 -39.22 16.23
C SER A 354 -25.25 -39.28 17.55
N LEU A 355 -26.56 -39.44 17.48
CA LEU A 355 -27.40 -39.48 18.67
C LEU A 355 -27.27 -40.78 19.43
N GLY A 356 -27.26 -40.68 20.76
CA GLY A 356 -27.63 -41.76 21.65
C GLY A 356 -29.11 -41.61 22.01
N GLY A 357 -29.95 -42.58 21.61
CA GLY A 357 -31.38 -42.59 21.90
C GLY A 357 -32.18 -41.42 21.29
N GLY A 358 -33.49 -41.62 21.13
CA GLY A 358 -34.35 -40.63 20.47
C GLY A 358 -34.10 -40.56 18.95
N SER A 359 -34.51 -39.46 18.33
CA SER A 359 -34.40 -39.23 16.88
C SER A 359 -34.51 -37.74 16.54
N VAL A 360 -34.04 -37.38 15.35
CA VAL A 360 -34.31 -36.12 14.67
C VAL A 360 -35.22 -36.43 13.48
N VAL A 361 -36.27 -35.64 13.30
CA VAL A 361 -37.19 -35.76 12.16
C VAL A 361 -37.32 -34.42 11.48
N VAL A 362 -36.89 -34.36 10.22
CA VAL A 362 -37.09 -33.23 9.34
C VAL A 362 -38.38 -33.44 8.55
N HIS A 363 -39.38 -32.60 8.83
CA HIS A 363 -40.67 -32.63 8.15
C HIS A 363 -40.66 -31.68 6.95
N SER A 364 -39.93 -32.06 5.89
CA SER A 364 -39.90 -31.32 4.63
C SER A 364 -41.24 -31.38 3.90
N LYS A 365 -41.59 -30.35 3.14
CA LYS A 365 -42.83 -30.29 2.34
C LYS A 365 -42.62 -30.42 0.84
#